data_AF-A0A402CUC3-F1
#
_entry.id   AF-A0A402CUC3-F1
#
_cell.length_a   1.000
_cell.length_b   1.000
_cell.length_c   1.000
_cell.angle_alpha   90.00
_cell.angle_beta   90.00
_cell.angle_gamma   90.00
#
_symmetry.space_group_name_H-M   'P 1'
#
loop_
_entity.id
_entity.type
_entity.pdbx_description
1 polymer ?
#
loop_
_entity_poly.entity_id
_entity_poly.type
_entity_poly.pdbx_seq_one_letter_code
_entity_poly.pdbx_strand_id
1 'polypeptide(L)'
;MDIDLLARQFGTIGARLKVEEWNTRRTLSASQPFTLDIGGDRRGELFVLKLSPGAADGLDLTATDIRPHQRHLLLLDRTLTQASGEKRKFLCGHDERHWFVANVPNSRGVASVTEAMEALKPAVVIGAQRRSGVRAKDWHNRHNAGFIRQGEWFFLPRPNFEPSHSFMILRDEPIRRGGGKPHMVEELYRDGGVQVYVHRNYPNGLTQSQYEALLARKPKASSWDWRPMRRNPSVHARGRIRHPDHATIILPCWHQVVMSAESQGGSVVFLD
;
A
#
# COMPACT_ATOMS: atom_id res chain seq x y z
N MET A 1 11.91 14.64 19.85
CA MET A 1 11.74 13.16 19.94
C MET A 1 12.86 12.51 20.74
N ASP A 2 12.58 11.52 21.60
CA ASP A 2 13.61 10.66 22.22
C ASP A 2 13.95 9.48 21.29
N ILE A 3 15.08 9.59 20.57
CA ILE A 3 15.54 8.61 19.58
C ILE A 3 15.85 7.26 20.25
N ASP A 4 16.48 7.28 21.42
CA ASP A 4 16.90 6.06 22.10
C ASP A 4 15.69 5.28 22.63
N LEU A 5 14.69 5.98 23.16
CA LEU A 5 13.42 5.36 23.54
C LEU A 5 12.74 4.71 22.34
N LEU A 6 12.63 5.43 21.22
CA LEU A 6 12.00 4.90 20.02
C LEU A 6 12.76 3.68 19.48
N ALA A 7 14.10 3.72 19.44
CA ALA A 7 14.92 2.59 19.04
C ALA A 7 14.72 1.37 19.95
N ARG A 8 14.61 1.56 21.28
CA ARG A 8 14.28 0.48 22.23
C ARG A 8 12.88 -0.11 21.98
N GLN A 9 11.89 0.72 21.66
CA GLN A 9 10.53 0.26 21.34
C GLN A 9 10.51 -0.62 20.08
N PHE A 10 11.22 -0.23 19.01
CA PHE A 10 11.42 -1.10 17.84
C PHE A 10 12.20 -2.37 18.20
N GLY A 11 13.21 -2.27 19.06
CA GLY A 11 13.94 -3.42 19.61
C GLY A 11 13.03 -4.44 20.30
N THR A 12 11.93 -3.98 20.91
CA THR A 12 10.98 -4.83 21.64
C THR A 12 10.21 -5.78 20.70
N ILE A 13 9.99 -5.41 19.44
CA ILE A 13 9.42 -6.29 18.41
C ILE A 13 10.49 -7.11 17.66
N GLY A 14 11.75 -6.99 18.07
CA GLY A 14 12.91 -7.60 17.43
C GLY A 14 13.38 -6.85 16.18
N ALA A 15 13.00 -5.57 16.03
CA ALA A 15 13.42 -4.72 14.91
C ALA A 15 14.62 -3.85 15.29
N ARG A 16 15.29 -3.32 14.26
CA ARG A 16 16.30 -2.26 14.41
C ARG A 16 15.75 -0.98 13.79
N LEU A 17 16.05 0.15 14.42
CA LEU A 17 15.73 1.48 13.90
C LEU A 17 17.04 2.25 13.69
N LYS A 18 17.19 2.86 12.53
CA LYS A 18 18.24 3.84 12.24
C LYS A 18 17.60 5.18 11.94
N VAL A 19 18.10 6.23 12.59
CA VAL A 19 17.70 7.61 12.34
C VAL A 19 18.80 8.29 11.55
N GLU A 20 18.43 8.95 10.45
CA GLU A 20 19.35 9.67 9.56
C GLU A 20 18.77 11.04 9.22
N GLU A 21 19.61 12.04 8.98
CA GLU A 21 19.18 13.32 8.39
C GLU A 21 19.42 13.32 6.88
N TRP A 22 18.60 14.06 6.13
CA TRP A 22 18.86 14.26 4.70
C TRP A 22 20.15 15.04 4.48
N ASN A 23 21.02 14.51 3.63
CA ASN A 23 22.30 15.16 3.29
C ASN A 23 22.19 16.13 2.10
N THR A 24 20.99 16.45 1.61
CA THR A 24 20.81 17.29 0.41
C THR A 24 19.71 18.34 0.55
N ARG A 25 20.05 19.61 0.26
CA ARG A 25 19.12 20.73 -0.02
C ARG A 25 18.27 20.52 -1.29
N ARG A 26 18.26 19.32 -1.87
CA ARG A 26 17.63 19.01 -3.15
C ARG A 26 16.83 17.72 -3.00
N THR A 27 15.56 17.82 -3.41
CA THR A 27 14.66 16.74 -3.86
C THR A 27 13.90 15.87 -2.86
N LEU A 28 13.24 16.48 -1.86
CA LEU A 28 11.90 16.06 -1.42
C LEU A 28 11.10 17.33 -1.11
N SER A 29 9.79 17.32 -1.38
CA SER A 29 8.89 18.44 -1.06
C SER A 29 9.16 18.91 0.37
N ALA A 30 9.47 20.19 0.55
CA ALA A 30 9.78 20.84 1.84
C ALA A 30 8.57 20.84 2.83
N SER A 31 7.63 19.91 2.67
CA SER A 31 6.35 19.84 3.37
C SER A 31 6.23 18.66 4.35
N GLN A 32 7.08 17.62 4.26
CA GLN A 32 7.04 16.52 5.23
C GLN A 32 8.26 16.56 6.17
N PRO A 33 8.07 16.44 7.51
CA PRO A 33 9.15 16.51 8.48
C PRO A 33 10.02 15.25 8.54
N PHE A 34 9.53 14.12 8.03
CA PHE A 34 10.27 12.85 7.98
C PHE A 34 9.71 11.89 6.93
N THR A 35 10.48 10.84 6.66
CA THR A 35 10.02 9.60 5.99
C THR A 35 10.38 8.39 6.84
N LEU A 36 9.54 7.37 6.83
CA LEU A 36 9.78 6.10 7.50
C LEU A 36 9.62 4.97 6.49
N ASP A 37 10.67 4.20 6.30
CA ASP A 37 10.74 3.13 5.30
C ASP A 37 11.61 1.96 5.80
N ILE A 38 11.71 0.89 5.01
CA ILE A 38 12.59 -0.24 5.26
C ILE A 38 13.89 -0.04 4.47
N GLY A 39 15.01 -0.09 5.19
CA GLY A 39 16.34 -0.15 4.62
C GLY A 39 17.01 -1.49 4.88
N GLY A 40 18.24 -1.64 4.40
CA GLY A 40 19.06 -2.82 4.63
C GLY A 40 20.50 -2.43 4.92
N ASP A 41 21.15 -3.20 5.78
CA ASP A 41 22.59 -3.18 5.98
C ASP A 41 23.16 -4.60 6.03
N ARG A 42 24.44 -4.77 6.37
CA ARG A 42 25.10 -6.08 6.44
C ARG A 42 24.46 -7.04 7.47
N ARG A 43 23.61 -6.53 8.38
CA ARG A 43 22.90 -7.32 9.40
C ARG A 43 21.44 -7.58 9.01
N GLY A 44 21.06 -7.26 7.78
CA GLY A 44 19.72 -7.46 7.24
C GLY A 44 18.89 -6.18 7.24
N GLU A 45 17.57 -6.35 7.24
CA GLU A 45 16.63 -5.25 7.18
C GLU A 45 16.54 -4.46 8.51
N LEU A 46 16.16 -3.19 8.38
CA LEU A 46 15.92 -2.28 9.49
C LEU A 46 14.93 -1.19 9.09
N PHE A 47 14.25 -0.60 10.06
CA PHE A 47 13.49 0.62 9.85
C PHE A 47 14.46 1.80 9.73
N VAL A 48 14.22 2.66 8.75
CA VAL A 48 15.00 3.89 8.55
C VAL A 48 14.06 5.08 8.65
N LEU A 49 14.27 5.89 9.68
CA LEU A 49 13.60 7.17 9.88
C LEU A 49 14.52 8.28 9.35
N LYS A 50 14.17 8.85 8.20
CA LYS A 50 14.92 9.98 7.64
C LYS A 50 14.23 11.29 8.00
N LEU A 51 14.97 12.19 8.62
CA LEU A 51 14.47 13.48 9.10
C LEU A 51 14.88 14.61 8.17
N SER A 52 14.01 15.62 8.05
CA SER A 52 14.43 16.92 7.53
C SER A 52 15.46 17.56 8.45
N PRO A 53 16.43 18.32 7.92
CA PRO A 53 17.35 19.09 8.75
C PRO A 53 16.58 19.96 9.75
N GLY A 54 16.87 19.80 11.05
CA GLY A 54 16.22 20.54 12.14
C GLY A 54 14.81 20.07 12.51
N ALA A 55 14.27 19.00 11.91
CA ALA A 55 12.94 18.49 12.26
C ALA A 55 12.91 17.68 13.57
N ALA A 56 14.05 17.20 14.05
CA ALA A 56 14.13 16.32 15.23
C ALA A 56 13.53 16.95 16.51
N ASP A 57 13.71 18.27 16.69
CA ASP A 57 13.27 19.01 17.87
C ASP A 57 11.75 19.22 17.91
N GLY A 58 11.12 19.35 16.73
CA GLY A 58 9.67 19.51 16.60
C GLY A 58 8.89 18.20 16.47
N LEU A 59 9.58 17.09 16.21
CA LEU A 59 8.97 15.80 15.96
C LEU A 59 8.62 15.06 17.26
N ASP A 60 7.38 14.58 17.35
CA ASP A 60 6.86 13.70 18.41
C ASP A 60 6.31 12.42 17.77
N LEU A 61 7.16 11.39 17.73
CA LEU A 61 6.80 10.03 17.35
C LEU A 61 6.72 9.17 18.61
N THR A 62 5.60 8.48 18.79
CA THR A 62 5.36 7.60 19.94
C THR A 62 4.81 6.26 19.48
N ALA A 63 5.43 5.14 19.88
CA ALA A 63 4.80 3.83 19.75
C ALA A 63 3.67 3.70 20.80
N THR A 64 2.45 3.47 20.33
CA THR A 64 1.21 3.50 21.14
C THR A 64 0.68 2.12 21.51
N ASP A 65 0.95 1.12 20.68
CA ASP A 65 0.67 -0.30 20.96
C ASP A 65 1.86 -1.10 20.42
N ILE A 66 2.43 -1.97 21.24
CA ILE A 66 3.60 -2.79 20.91
C ILE A 66 3.23 -4.25 21.18
N ARG A 67 3.32 -5.10 20.17
CA ARG A 67 2.96 -6.52 20.21
C ARG A 67 4.19 -7.38 19.86
N PRO A 68 5.08 -7.67 20.83
CA PRO A 68 6.32 -8.40 20.58
C PRO A 68 6.11 -9.77 19.93
N HIS A 69 5.13 -10.55 20.40
CA HIS A 69 4.83 -11.88 19.86
C HIS A 69 4.33 -11.85 18.41
N GLN A 70 3.67 -10.76 18.02
CA GLN A 70 3.26 -10.55 16.63
C GLN A 70 4.36 -9.87 15.82
N ARG A 71 5.37 -9.29 16.48
CA ARG A 71 6.40 -8.42 15.89
C ARG A 71 5.82 -7.20 15.17
N HIS A 72 4.84 -6.57 15.80
CA HIS A 72 4.16 -5.38 15.28
C HIS A 72 4.11 -4.27 16.32
N LEU A 73 4.17 -3.02 15.87
CA LEU A 73 3.87 -1.84 16.69
C LEU A 73 3.07 -0.82 15.89
N LEU A 74 2.28 -0.01 16.60
CA LEU A 74 1.56 1.13 16.06
C LEU A 74 2.29 2.42 16.43
N LEU A 75 2.88 3.08 15.45
CA LEU A 75 3.55 4.36 15.60
C LEU A 75 2.57 5.51 15.36
N LEU A 76 2.49 6.44 16.29
CA LEU A 76 1.70 7.67 16.18
C LEU A 76 2.63 8.85 15.97
N ASP A 77 2.39 9.60 14.90
CA ASP A 77 2.95 10.92 14.71
C ASP A 77 2.03 11.96 15.34
N ARG A 78 2.52 12.57 16.42
CA ARG A 78 1.86 13.66 17.17
C ARG A 78 2.34 15.02 16.70
N THR A 79 3.22 15.06 15.70
CA THR A 79 3.78 16.26 15.07
C THR A 79 2.77 16.92 14.14
N LEU A 80 1.57 17.19 14.64
CA LEU A 80 0.63 18.07 13.96
C LEU A 80 0.13 19.11 14.95
N THR A 81 0.71 20.29 14.72
CA THR A 81 0.15 21.62 14.87
C THR A 81 -1.39 21.62 14.81
N GLN A 82 -1.99 22.41 15.70
CA GLN A 82 -3.43 22.57 15.92
C GLN A 82 -4.27 23.04 14.70
N ALA A 83 -3.73 23.00 13.47
CA ALA A 83 -4.40 23.49 12.27
C ALA A 83 -5.24 22.42 11.51
N SER A 84 -4.94 21.12 11.62
CA SER A 84 -5.72 20.07 10.94
C SER A 84 -6.38 19.05 11.88
N GLY A 85 -5.87 18.88 13.11
CA GLY A 85 -6.38 17.89 14.07
C GLY A 85 -6.22 16.42 13.62
N GLU A 86 -5.58 16.16 12.48
CA GLU A 86 -5.41 14.83 11.93
C GLU A 86 -4.24 14.10 12.61
N LYS A 87 -4.44 12.84 13.03
CA LYS A 87 -3.40 12.01 13.62
C LYS A 87 -2.88 11.05 12.56
N ARG A 88 -1.60 11.13 12.21
CA ARG A 88 -0.96 10.17 11.31
C ARG A 88 -0.47 8.96 12.08
N LYS A 89 -0.77 7.76 11.59
CA LYS A 89 -0.38 6.50 12.24
C LYS A 89 0.26 5.57 11.24
N PHE A 90 1.25 4.82 11.69
CA PHE A 90 1.96 3.84 10.89
C PHE A 90 1.91 2.49 11.60
N LEU A 91 1.46 1.47 10.88
CA LEU A 91 1.65 0.09 11.32
C LEU A 91 3.03 -0.35 10.86
N CYS A 92 3.91 -0.59 11.82
CA CYS A 92 5.23 -1.14 11.58
C CYS A 92 5.21 -2.60 12.01
N GLY A 93 5.63 -3.51 11.16
CA GLY A 93 5.55 -4.93 11.49
C GLY A 93 6.47 -5.79 10.66
N HIS A 94 6.59 -7.05 11.07
CA HIS A 94 7.23 -8.06 10.26
C HIS A 94 6.19 -8.99 9.67
N ASP A 95 6.38 -9.33 8.41
CA ASP A 95 5.50 -10.22 7.69
C ASP A 95 6.32 -11.23 6.88
N GLU A 96 5.95 -12.51 6.90
CA GLU A 96 6.69 -13.65 6.29
C GLU A 96 8.21 -13.58 6.50
N ARG A 97 8.91 -12.81 5.66
CA ARG A 97 10.37 -12.66 5.59
C ARG A 97 10.87 -11.22 5.74
N HIS A 98 9.98 -10.22 5.73
CA HIS A 98 10.36 -8.82 5.61
C HIS A 98 9.65 -7.92 6.61
N TRP A 99 10.35 -6.86 7.02
CA TRP A 99 9.70 -5.75 7.69
C TRP A 99 8.85 -4.94 6.72
N PHE A 100 7.85 -4.24 7.24
CA PHE A 100 7.03 -3.31 6.48
C PHE A 100 6.61 -2.11 7.32
N VAL A 101 6.28 -1.03 6.62
CA VAL A 101 5.63 0.17 7.16
C VAL A 101 4.38 0.41 6.32
N ALA A 102 3.22 0.54 6.97
CA ALA A 102 1.97 0.86 6.29
C ALA A 102 1.34 2.11 6.91
N ASN A 103 0.98 3.09 6.09
CA ASN A 103 0.26 4.27 6.57
C ASN A 103 -1.21 3.90 6.82
N VAL A 104 -1.61 3.99 8.09
CA VAL A 104 -2.94 3.61 8.53
C VAL A 104 -3.92 4.71 8.11
N PRO A 105 -5.05 4.37 7.48
CA PRO A 105 -6.10 5.33 7.18
C PRO A 105 -6.51 6.13 8.39
N ASN A 106 -6.65 7.44 8.22
CA ASN A 106 -7.10 8.37 9.27
C ASN A 106 -8.61 8.19 9.56
N SER A 107 -8.98 6.98 9.94
CA SER A 107 -10.27 6.61 10.48
C SER A 107 -10.27 6.94 11.97
N ARG A 108 -11.37 7.54 12.45
CA ARG A 108 -11.54 7.79 13.89
C ARG A 108 -11.41 6.47 14.64
N GLY A 109 -10.60 6.44 15.70
CA GLY A 109 -10.59 5.34 16.68
C GLY A 109 -9.47 4.32 16.59
N VAL A 110 -8.58 4.32 15.58
CA VAL A 110 -7.48 3.33 15.55
C VAL A 110 -6.47 3.58 16.68
N ALA A 111 -6.45 2.77 17.71
CA ALA A 111 -5.58 2.91 18.88
C ALA A 111 -4.68 1.69 19.12
N SER A 112 -4.91 0.59 18.41
CA SER A 112 -4.18 -0.67 18.57
C SER A 112 -3.65 -1.22 17.24
N VAL A 113 -2.68 -2.13 17.33
CA VAL A 113 -2.16 -2.89 16.17
C VAL A 113 -3.30 -3.62 15.46
N THR A 114 -4.22 -4.24 16.21
CA THR A 114 -5.37 -4.96 15.68
C THR A 114 -6.31 -4.05 14.88
N GLU A 115 -6.65 -2.89 15.42
CA GLU A 115 -7.50 -1.91 14.72
C GLU A 115 -6.80 -1.34 13.47
N ALA A 116 -5.47 -1.17 13.53
CA ALA A 116 -4.69 -0.75 12.36
C ALA A 116 -4.72 -1.82 11.25
N MET A 117 -4.58 -3.10 11.61
CA MET A 117 -4.72 -4.21 10.65
C MET A 117 -6.12 -4.25 10.02
N GLU A 118 -7.18 -4.01 10.79
CA GLU A 118 -8.55 -3.92 10.24
C GLU A 118 -8.73 -2.69 9.34
N ALA A 119 -8.21 -1.52 9.75
CA ALA A 119 -8.31 -0.29 8.96
C ALA A 119 -7.60 -0.40 7.60
N LEU A 120 -6.59 -1.28 7.47
CA LEU A 120 -5.90 -1.56 6.22
C LEU A 120 -6.67 -2.49 5.28
N LYS A 121 -7.78 -3.12 5.72
CA LYS A 121 -8.64 -3.96 4.90
C LYS A 121 -9.71 -3.10 4.19
N PRO A 122 -9.74 -3.08 2.85
CA PRO A 122 -10.83 -2.45 2.11
C PRO A 122 -12.19 -3.09 2.44
N ALA A 123 -13.27 -2.34 2.30
CA ALA A 123 -14.63 -2.80 2.59
C ALA A 123 -15.01 -4.10 1.85
N VAL A 124 -14.53 -4.28 0.61
CA VAL A 124 -14.76 -5.51 -0.17
C VAL A 124 -14.09 -6.74 0.46
N VAL A 125 -12.91 -6.57 1.08
CA VAL A 125 -12.17 -7.61 1.80
C VAL A 125 -12.91 -7.97 3.08
N ILE A 126 -13.33 -6.97 3.86
CA ILE A 126 -14.13 -7.17 5.08
C ILE A 126 -15.43 -7.92 4.75
N GLY A 127 -16.11 -7.52 3.67
CA GLY A 127 -17.31 -8.19 3.19
C GLY A 127 -17.06 -9.64 2.78
N ALA A 128 -15.95 -9.92 2.08
CA ALA A 128 -15.59 -11.29 1.68
C ALA A 128 -15.26 -12.18 2.88
N GLN A 129 -14.53 -11.65 3.86
CA GLN A 129 -14.22 -12.33 5.11
C GLN A 129 -15.50 -12.70 5.88
N ARG A 130 -16.45 -11.77 5.97
CA ARG A 130 -17.76 -12.01 6.62
C ARG A 130 -18.61 -13.04 5.88
N ARG A 131 -18.76 -12.89 4.56
CA ARG A 131 -19.54 -13.84 3.73
C ARG A 131 -18.99 -15.26 3.77
N SER A 132 -17.68 -15.40 3.93
CA SER A 132 -17.02 -16.71 4.01
C SER A 132 -17.02 -17.31 5.42
N GLY A 133 -17.66 -16.65 6.40
CA GLY A 133 -17.78 -17.17 7.76
C GLY A 133 -16.45 -17.29 8.51
N VAL A 134 -15.44 -16.48 8.16
CA VAL A 134 -14.13 -16.56 8.81
C VAL A 134 -14.28 -16.24 10.30
N ARG A 135 -13.79 -17.14 11.14
CA ARG A 135 -13.85 -17.00 12.61
C ARG A 135 -12.98 -15.83 13.07
N ALA A 136 -13.40 -15.15 14.15
CA ALA A 136 -12.70 -13.97 14.67
C ALA A 136 -11.19 -14.18 14.91
N LYS A 137 -10.81 -15.34 15.46
CA LYS A 137 -9.40 -15.70 15.71
C LYS A 137 -8.56 -15.80 14.43
N ASP A 138 -9.19 -16.00 13.27
CA ASP A 138 -8.55 -16.20 11.98
C ASP A 138 -8.63 -14.95 11.09
N TRP A 139 -9.22 -13.85 11.58
CA TRP A 139 -9.41 -12.61 10.80
C TRP A 139 -8.10 -11.99 10.34
N HIS A 140 -7.05 -12.08 11.14
CA HIS A 140 -5.73 -11.52 10.82
C HIS A 140 -4.78 -12.55 10.18
N ASN A 141 -5.23 -13.81 10.04
CA ASN A 141 -4.47 -14.78 9.28
C ASN A 141 -4.42 -14.34 7.84
N ARG A 142 -3.21 -14.27 7.28
CA ARG A 142 -2.99 -13.80 5.92
C ARG A 142 -3.71 -14.64 4.89
N HIS A 143 -3.84 -15.93 5.16
CA HIS A 143 -4.62 -16.86 4.36
C HIS A 143 -5.80 -17.34 5.20
N ASN A 144 -7.01 -17.08 4.72
CA ASN A 144 -8.25 -17.57 5.30
C ASN A 144 -9.28 -17.79 4.17
N ALA A 145 -10.46 -18.28 4.52
CA ALA A 145 -11.49 -18.59 3.52
C ALA A 145 -12.00 -17.36 2.74
N GLY A 146 -11.85 -16.14 3.28
CA GLY A 146 -12.29 -14.90 2.63
C GLY A 146 -11.24 -14.25 1.74
N PHE A 147 -9.95 -14.48 2.01
CA PHE A 147 -8.86 -13.95 1.20
C PHE A 147 -7.53 -14.68 1.43
N ILE A 148 -6.65 -14.53 0.44
CA ILE A 148 -5.20 -14.75 0.56
C ILE A 148 -4.53 -13.37 0.48
N ARG A 149 -3.58 -13.07 1.37
CA ARG A 149 -2.85 -11.80 1.38
C ARG A 149 -1.36 -12.02 1.13
N GLN A 150 -0.80 -11.28 0.18
CA GLN A 150 0.64 -11.23 -0.10
C GLN A 150 1.08 -9.76 -0.24
N GLY A 151 1.88 -9.29 0.71
CA GLY A 151 2.28 -7.88 0.83
C GLY A 151 1.07 -6.94 0.99
N GLU A 152 0.91 -6.05 0.01
CA GLU A 152 -0.20 -5.09 -0.10
C GLU A 152 -1.43 -5.64 -0.84
N TRP A 153 -1.35 -6.85 -1.38
CA TRP A 153 -2.39 -7.44 -2.21
C TRP A 153 -3.26 -8.43 -1.43
N PHE A 154 -4.57 -8.27 -1.59
CA PHE A 154 -5.58 -9.24 -1.20
C PHE A 154 -6.14 -9.92 -2.45
N PHE A 155 -6.21 -11.24 -2.40
CA PHE A 155 -6.80 -12.11 -3.42
C PHE A 155 -8.07 -12.72 -2.83
N LEU A 156 -9.23 -12.29 -3.31
CA LEU A 156 -10.54 -12.70 -2.79
C LEU A 156 -11.11 -13.79 -3.70
N PRO A 157 -11.41 -15.00 -3.21
CA PRO A 157 -11.90 -16.10 -4.04
C PRO A 157 -13.17 -15.74 -4.82
N ARG A 158 -13.17 -16.05 -6.12
CA ARG A 158 -14.29 -15.90 -7.06
C ARG A 158 -14.47 -17.21 -7.85
N PRO A 159 -14.88 -18.31 -7.18
CA PRO A 159 -14.94 -19.64 -7.82
C PRO A 159 -15.89 -19.71 -9.02
N ASN A 160 -16.92 -18.86 -9.05
CA ASN A 160 -17.92 -18.81 -10.11
C ASN A 160 -17.68 -17.67 -11.12
N PHE A 161 -16.52 -17.01 -11.07
CA PHE A 161 -16.17 -16.00 -12.06
C PHE A 161 -15.63 -16.67 -13.31
N GLU A 162 -16.21 -16.32 -14.46
CA GLU A 162 -15.79 -16.79 -15.76
C GLU A 162 -15.42 -15.57 -16.62
N PRO A 163 -14.16 -15.48 -17.11
CA PRO A 163 -13.78 -14.49 -18.09
C PRO A 163 -14.70 -14.56 -19.32
N SER A 164 -15.27 -13.43 -19.74
CA SER A 164 -16.18 -13.40 -20.88
C SER A 164 -15.56 -13.95 -22.16
N HIS A 165 -14.25 -13.75 -22.32
CA HIS A 165 -13.48 -14.28 -23.44
C HIS A 165 -12.10 -14.76 -23.00
N SER A 166 -11.74 -15.99 -23.37
CA SER A 166 -10.47 -16.61 -23.00
C SER A 166 -9.24 -15.90 -23.60
N PHE A 167 -9.36 -15.29 -24.78
CA PHE A 167 -8.25 -14.55 -25.41
C PHE A 167 -7.87 -13.25 -24.67
N MET A 168 -8.71 -12.79 -23.74
CA MET A 168 -8.40 -11.65 -22.87
C MET A 168 -7.66 -12.07 -21.59
N ILE A 169 -7.39 -13.36 -21.41
CA ILE A 169 -6.55 -13.86 -20.32
C ILE A 169 -5.10 -13.63 -20.70
N LEU A 170 -4.46 -12.74 -19.96
CA LEU A 170 -3.05 -12.42 -20.10
C LEU A 170 -2.22 -13.34 -19.22
N ARG A 171 -0.98 -13.63 -19.62
CA ARG A 171 -0.09 -14.56 -18.93
C ARG A 171 1.19 -13.87 -18.49
N ASP A 172 1.69 -14.24 -17.32
CA ASP A 172 2.92 -13.72 -16.74
C ASP A 172 2.94 -12.18 -16.62
N GLU A 173 1.80 -11.62 -16.23
CA GLU A 173 1.61 -10.17 -16.15
C GLU A 173 2.03 -9.61 -14.78
N PRO A 174 2.66 -8.43 -14.75
CA PRO A 174 2.99 -7.75 -13.50
C PRO A 174 1.77 -7.00 -12.93
N ILE A 175 1.52 -7.16 -11.64
CA ILE A 175 0.74 -6.21 -10.83
C ILE A 175 1.70 -5.47 -9.88
N ARG A 176 1.59 -4.13 -9.81
CA ARG A 176 2.50 -3.29 -9.02
C ARG A 176 1.79 -2.08 -8.45
N ARG A 177 2.22 -1.61 -7.28
CA ARG A 177 1.91 -0.26 -6.79
C ARG A 177 3.14 0.63 -6.95
N GLY A 178 2.95 1.75 -7.63
CA GLY A 178 4.03 2.73 -7.84
C GLY A 178 5.28 2.11 -8.47
N GLY A 179 6.45 2.44 -7.91
CA GLY A 179 7.76 2.01 -8.41
C GLY A 179 8.33 0.74 -7.77
N GLY A 180 7.56 -0.01 -6.98
CA GLY A 180 8.02 -1.23 -6.30
C GLY A 180 8.25 -2.42 -7.24
N LYS A 181 8.85 -3.49 -6.71
CA LYS A 181 8.98 -4.77 -7.44
C LYS A 181 7.58 -5.33 -7.74
N PRO A 182 7.30 -5.77 -8.97
CA PRO A 182 5.99 -6.30 -9.32
C PRO A 182 5.77 -7.69 -8.74
N HIS A 183 4.52 -7.99 -8.40
CA HIS A 183 4.07 -9.37 -8.28
C HIS A 183 3.78 -9.91 -9.69
N MET A 184 4.37 -11.04 -10.03
CA MET A 184 4.15 -11.69 -11.32
C MET A 184 3.00 -12.68 -11.21
N VAL A 185 1.97 -12.47 -12.03
CA VAL A 185 0.72 -13.24 -12.03
C VAL A 185 0.71 -14.20 -13.21
N GLU A 186 0.50 -15.49 -12.96
CA GLU A 186 0.46 -16.53 -14.00
C GLU A 186 -0.68 -16.30 -15.00
N GLU A 187 -1.90 -16.05 -14.53
CA GLU A 187 -3.03 -15.68 -15.37
C GLU A 187 -3.77 -14.47 -14.82
N LEU A 188 -3.90 -13.42 -15.63
CA LEU A 188 -4.50 -12.14 -15.26
C LEU A 188 -5.63 -11.80 -16.23
N TYR A 189 -6.78 -11.41 -15.70
CA TYR A 189 -7.92 -10.93 -16.47
C TYR A 189 -8.36 -9.57 -15.94
N ARG A 190 -8.63 -8.63 -16.85
CA ARG A 190 -9.06 -7.28 -16.50
C ARG A 190 -10.44 -7.03 -17.09
N ASP A 191 -11.37 -6.71 -16.22
CA ASP A 191 -12.77 -6.49 -16.57
C ASP A 191 -13.18 -5.05 -16.35
N GLY A 192 -13.92 -4.48 -17.31
CA GLY A 192 -14.40 -3.10 -17.24
C GLY A 192 -13.29 -2.04 -17.16
N GLY A 193 -13.58 -0.94 -16.44
CA GLY A 193 -12.75 0.26 -16.37
C GLY A 193 -13.15 1.36 -17.36
N VAL A 194 -12.71 2.59 -17.09
CA VAL A 194 -12.99 3.78 -17.92
C VAL A 194 -11.75 4.11 -18.73
N GLN A 195 -11.89 4.29 -20.05
CA GLN A 195 -10.79 4.78 -20.89
C GLN A 195 -10.32 6.16 -20.40
N VAL A 196 -9.01 6.28 -20.17
CA VAL A 196 -8.34 7.51 -19.79
C VAL A 196 -7.07 7.74 -20.63
N TYR A 197 -6.63 8.99 -20.68
CA TYR A 197 -5.40 9.43 -21.33
C TYR A 197 -4.42 9.89 -20.25
N VAL A 198 -3.34 9.14 -20.09
CA VAL A 198 -2.32 9.38 -19.06
C VAL A 198 -1.13 10.11 -19.67
N HIS A 199 -0.61 11.08 -18.93
CA HIS A 199 0.62 11.81 -19.24
C HIS A 199 1.29 12.20 -17.92
N ARG A 200 2.59 12.53 -17.91
CA ARG A 200 3.32 12.87 -16.66
C ARG A 200 2.67 13.98 -15.81
N ASN A 201 1.95 14.90 -16.46
CA ASN A 201 1.23 15.99 -15.78
C ASN A 201 -0.17 15.59 -15.28
N TYR A 202 -0.68 14.44 -15.74
CA TYR A 202 -1.99 13.86 -15.41
C TYR A 202 -1.82 12.38 -15.07
N PRO A 203 -1.13 12.06 -13.95
CA PRO A 203 -0.74 10.69 -13.63
C PRO A 203 -1.93 9.76 -13.39
N ASN A 204 -3.10 10.28 -13.01
CA ASN A 204 -4.34 9.51 -12.80
C ASN A 204 -5.22 9.38 -14.06
N GLY A 205 -4.73 9.91 -15.19
CA GLY A 205 -5.43 9.92 -16.47
C GLY A 205 -6.62 10.88 -16.55
N LEU A 206 -6.83 11.45 -17.73
CA LEU A 206 -8.02 12.22 -18.08
C LEU A 206 -9.02 11.32 -18.78
N THR A 207 -10.29 11.36 -18.38
CA THR A 207 -11.36 10.75 -19.19
C THR A 207 -11.42 11.40 -20.57
N GLN A 208 -12.06 10.77 -21.55
CA GLN A 208 -12.24 11.30 -22.90
C GLN A 208 -12.71 12.78 -22.89
N SER A 209 -13.78 13.09 -22.15
CA SER A 209 -14.34 14.45 -22.08
C SER A 209 -13.39 15.46 -21.42
N GLN A 210 -12.63 15.04 -20.41
CA GLN A 210 -11.62 15.90 -19.76
C GLN A 210 -10.42 16.14 -20.67
N TYR A 211 -10.03 15.13 -21.45
CA TYR A 211 -8.97 15.24 -22.45
C TYR A 211 -9.36 16.22 -23.56
N GLU A 212 -10.57 16.09 -24.11
CA GLU A 212 -11.12 17.02 -25.11
C GLU A 212 -11.20 18.46 -24.59
N ALA A 213 -11.71 18.64 -23.36
CA ALA A 213 -11.75 19.97 -22.73
C ALA A 213 -10.36 20.57 -22.53
N LEU A 214 -9.35 19.74 -22.20
CA LEU A 214 -7.96 20.18 -22.13
C LEU A 214 -7.44 20.62 -23.50
N LEU A 215 -7.70 19.85 -24.56
CA LEU A 215 -7.26 20.18 -25.91
C LEU A 215 -7.91 21.46 -26.42
N ALA A 216 -9.20 21.68 -26.13
CA ALA A 216 -9.90 22.91 -26.48
C ALA A 216 -9.26 24.15 -25.81
N ARG A 217 -8.89 24.04 -24.53
CA ARG A 217 -8.25 25.14 -23.78
C ARG A 217 -6.76 25.30 -24.10
N LYS A 218 -6.08 24.21 -24.43
CA LYS A 218 -4.64 24.17 -24.68
C LYS A 218 -4.35 23.25 -25.87
N PRO A 219 -4.51 23.74 -27.12
CA PRO A 219 -4.32 22.92 -28.31
C PRO A 219 -2.92 22.26 -28.40
N LYS A 220 -1.88 22.94 -27.92
CA LYS A 220 -0.51 22.39 -27.83
C LYS A 220 -0.36 21.17 -26.93
N ALA A 221 -1.38 20.80 -26.15
CA ALA A 221 -1.36 19.59 -25.35
C ALA A 221 -1.55 18.32 -26.20
N SER A 222 -2.08 18.41 -27.42
CA SER A 222 -2.29 17.24 -28.29
C SER A 222 -1.00 16.52 -28.67
N SER A 223 0.13 17.25 -28.74
CA SER A 223 1.44 16.70 -29.09
C SER A 223 2.22 16.10 -27.91
N TRP A 224 1.62 16.01 -26.74
CA TRP A 224 2.27 15.36 -25.59
C TRP A 224 2.23 13.83 -25.71
N ASP A 225 3.13 13.14 -25.01
CA ASP A 225 3.20 11.66 -24.98
C ASP A 225 2.04 11.07 -24.15
N TRP A 226 0.83 11.12 -24.70
CA TRP A 226 -0.37 10.55 -24.09
C TRP A 226 -0.42 9.05 -24.28
N ARG A 227 -0.75 8.34 -23.20
CA ARG A 227 -0.94 6.89 -23.21
C ARG A 227 -2.40 6.57 -22.92
N PRO A 228 -3.13 5.91 -23.84
CA PRO A 228 -4.45 5.40 -23.53
C PRO A 228 -4.32 4.25 -22.52
N MET A 229 -5.06 4.34 -21.42
CA MET A 229 -5.13 3.33 -20.35
C MET A 229 -6.58 3.18 -19.88
N ARG A 230 -6.91 2.12 -19.17
CA ARG A 230 -8.17 1.92 -18.44
C ARG A 230 -7.96 2.21 -16.97
N ARG A 231 -8.81 3.10 -16.45
CA ARG A 231 -8.92 3.46 -15.05
C ARG A 231 -9.93 2.59 -14.32
N ASN A 232 -9.54 2.07 -13.16
CA ASN A 232 -10.34 1.23 -12.27
C ASN A 232 -10.95 -0.03 -12.92
N PRO A 233 -10.20 -0.80 -13.74
CA PRO A 233 -10.67 -2.13 -14.13
C PRO A 233 -10.74 -3.04 -12.88
N SER A 234 -11.71 -3.94 -12.84
CA SER A 234 -11.68 -5.07 -11.89
C SER A 234 -10.63 -6.05 -12.36
N VAL A 235 -9.62 -6.29 -11.51
CA VAL A 235 -8.53 -7.20 -11.82
C VAL A 235 -8.80 -8.56 -11.18
N HIS A 236 -8.66 -9.63 -11.95
CA HIS A 236 -8.80 -11.00 -11.51
C HIS A 236 -7.52 -11.78 -11.82
N ALA A 237 -7.09 -12.61 -10.88
CA ALA A 237 -5.88 -13.43 -11.00
C ALA A 237 -6.17 -14.91 -10.72
N ARG A 238 -5.44 -15.81 -11.39
CA ARG A 238 -5.47 -17.26 -11.16
C ARG A 238 -4.05 -17.83 -11.32
N GLY A 239 -3.80 -18.99 -10.71
CA GLY A 239 -2.51 -19.68 -10.79
C GLY A 239 -1.49 -19.12 -9.79
N ARG A 240 -0.21 -19.20 -10.14
CA ARG A 240 0.89 -18.77 -9.27
C ARG A 240 1.02 -17.25 -9.20
N ILE A 241 1.23 -16.74 -7.99
CA ILE A 241 1.65 -15.36 -7.75
C ILE A 241 3.05 -15.37 -7.15
N ARG A 242 4.00 -14.80 -7.88
CA ARG A 242 5.42 -14.78 -7.52
C ARG A 242 5.85 -13.36 -7.16
N HIS A 243 6.58 -13.23 -6.05
CA HIS A 243 7.23 -11.98 -5.68
C HIS A 243 8.60 -12.31 -5.08
N PRO A 244 9.68 -11.54 -5.37
CA PRO A 244 11.00 -11.83 -4.82
C PRO A 244 11.06 -11.83 -3.29
N ASP A 245 10.20 -11.02 -2.66
CA ASP A 245 10.20 -10.80 -1.21
C ASP A 245 9.09 -11.61 -0.50
N HIS A 246 8.31 -12.45 -1.21
CA HIS A 246 7.23 -13.24 -0.58
C HIS A 246 7.23 -14.69 -1.08
N ALA A 247 6.74 -15.61 -0.25
CA ALA A 247 6.57 -16.99 -0.67
C ALA A 247 5.56 -17.05 -1.82
N THR A 248 5.84 -17.83 -2.87
CA THR A 248 4.88 -18.00 -3.98
C THR A 248 3.59 -18.61 -3.46
N ILE A 249 2.47 -17.98 -3.79
CA ILE A 249 1.13 -18.50 -3.49
C ILE A 249 0.50 -19.08 -4.76
N ILE A 250 -0.46 -19.99 -4.57
CA ILE A 250 -1.23 -20.60 -5.67
C ILE A 250 -2.70 -20.25 -5.46
N LEU A 251 -3.31 -19.67 -6.49
CA LEU A 251 -4.73 -19.34 -6.53
C LEU A 251 -5.49 -20.43 -7.31
N PRO A 252 -6.24 -21.32 -6.62
CA PRO A 252 -6.86 -22.50 -7.26
C PRO A 252 -8.06 -22.16 -8.15
N CYS A 253 -8.60 -20.96 -8.03
CA CYS A 253 -9.67 -20.42 -8.87
C CYS A 253 -9.36 -18.95 -9.18
N TRP A 254 -10.24 -18.28 -9.94
CA TRP A 254 -10.15 -16.85 -10.10
C TRP A 254 -10.31 -16.14 -8.75
N HIS A 255 -9.45 -15.17 -8.48
CA HIS A 255 -9.54 -14.30 -7.33
C HIS A 255 -9.60 -12.85 -7.79
N GLN A 256 -10.49 -12.07 -7.19
CA GLN A 256 -10.45 -10.62 -7.38
C GLN A 256 -9.22 -10.07 -6.64
N VAL A 257 -8.42 -9.25 -7.34
CA VAL A 257 -7.23 -8.60 -6.80
C VAL A 257 -7.63 -7.24 -6.24
N VAL A 258 -7.31 -7.02 -4.97
CA VAL A 258 -7.64 -5.79 -4.25
C VAL A 258 -6.42 -5.31 -3.48
N MET A 259 -6.10 -4.02 -3.56
CA MET A 259 -4.98 -3.41 -2.83
C MET A 259 -5.39 -3.02 -1.40
N SER A 260 -4.44 -3.01 -0.47
CA SER A 260 -4.63 -2.49 0.90
C SER A 260 -5.14 -1.04 0.90
N ALA A 261 -5.87 -0.68 1.95
CA ALA A 261 -6.53 0.64 2.05
C ALA A 261 -5.60 1.79 2.49
N GLU A 262 -4.28 1.62 2.44
CA GLU A 262 -3.31 2.59 2.98
C GLU A 262 -3.56 4.05 2.54
N SER A 263 -3.44 4.99 3.48
CA SER A 263 -3.44 6.41 3.14
C SER A 263 -2.17 6.79 2.41
N GLN A 264 -2.25 7.03 1.11
CA GLN A 264 -1.33 7.95 0.43
C GLN A 264 -2.12 9.15 -0.08
N GLY A 265 -1.47 10.32 -0.09
CA GLY A 265 -2.04 11.60 -0.54
C GLY A 265 -2.35 11.61 -2.03
N GLY A 266 -3.35 10.84 -2.42
CA GLY A 266 -3.84 10.69 -3.79
C GLY A 266 -4.72 9.45 -3.89
N SER A 267 -5.90 9.62 -4.49
CA SER A 267 -6.75 8.51 -4.95
C SER A 267 -5.89 7.52 -5.74
N VAL A 268 -5.60 6.35 -5.16
CA VAL A 268 -4.93 5.27 -5.88
C VAL A 268 -5.91 4.76 -6.92
N VAL A 269 -5.53 4.93 -8.18
CA VAL A 269 -6.27 4.48 -9.33
C VAL A 269 -5.49 3.33 -9.96
N PHE A 270 -6.13 2.19 -10.18
CA PHE A 270 -5.56 1.18 -11.08
C PHE A 270 -5.59 1.75 -12.50
N LEU A 271 -4.43 1.92 -13.09
CA LEU A 271 -4.25 2.30 -14.48
C LEU A 271 -3.60 1.13 -15.18
N ASP A 272 -4.24 0.63 -16.23
CA ASP A 272 -3.67 -0.38 -17.13
C ASP A 272 -3.80 0.03 -18.58
#